data_AF-A0A520IRE3-F1
#
_entry.id   AF-A0A520IRE3-F1
#
_cell.length_a   1.000
_cell.length_b   1.000
_cell.length_c   1.000
_cell.angle_alpha   90.00
_cell.angle_beta   90.00
_cell.angle_gamma   90.00
#
_symmetry.space_group_name_H-M   'P 1'
#
loop_
_entity.id
_entity.type
_entity.pdbx_description
1 polymer ?
#
loop_
_entity_poly.entity_id
_entity_poly.type
_entity_poly.pdbx_seq_one_letter_code
_entity_poly.pdbx_strand_id
1 'polypeptide(L)'
;MSTPRILGVVLAGGRSSRFGSDKAQALLAGRRLADHACALLGPHVDDAVVAGRDGLIRDLPGPDLGPLGGIAGALHHAAGLGYTSVLTIACDVPA
;
A
#
# COMPACT_ATOMS: atom_id res chain seq x y z
N MET A 1 21.70 -7.61 -17.01
CA MET A 1 20.86 -7.70 -15.81
C MET A 1 19.47 -7.24 -16.24
N SER A 2 18.42 -8.02 -15.98
CA SER A 2 17.05 -7.59 -16.31
C SER A 2 16.64 -6.42 -15.41
N THR A 3 15.90 -5.47 -15.96
CA THR A 3 15.31 -4.37 -15.19
C THR A 3 14.40 -4.96 -14.11
N PRO A 4 14.51 -4.54 -12.84
CA PRO A 4 13.64 -5.05 -11.79
C PRO A 4 12.19 -4.67 -12.08
N ARG A 5 11.26 -5.64 -11.94
CA ARG A 5 9.83 -5.36 -11.88
C ARG A 5 9.45 -5.02 -10.45
N ILE A 6 8.86 -3.86 -10.24
CA ILE A 6 8.60 -3.26 -8.94
C ILE A 6 7.08 -3.12 -8.75
N LEU A 7 6.57 -3.72 -7.68
CA LEU A 7 5.21 -3.46 -7.20
C LEU A 7 5.24 -2.29 -6.21
N GLY A 8 4.49 -1.24 -6.49
CA GLY A 8 4.22 -0.16 -5.55
C GLY A 8 3.06 -0.52 -4.62
N VAL A 9 3.25 -0.38 -3.32
CA VAL A 9 2.22 -0.68 -2.33
C VAL A 9 2.00 0.49 -1.38
N VAL A 10 0.77 1.00 -1.39
CA VAL A 10 0.28 1.95 -0.40
C VAL A 10 -0.20 1.21 0.83
N LEU A 11 0.45 1.42 1.96
CA LEU A 11 0.05 0.86 3.26
C LEU A 11 -1.09 1.71 3.84
N ALA A 12 -2.30 1.17 3.75
CA ALA A 12 -3.55 1.78 4.19
C ALA A 12 -4.19 1.05 5.38
N GLY A 13 -3.43 0.18 6.05
CA GLY A 13 -3.85 -0.56 7.25
C GLY A 13 -3.62 0.19 8.56
N GLY A 14 -4.16 -0.37 9.64
CA GLY A 14 -4.03 0.15 11.00
C GLY A 14 -5.34 0.73 11.54
N ARG A 15 -5.42 0.84 12.86
CA ARG A 15 -6.66 1.20 13.57
C ARG A 15 -7.11 2.65 13.40
N SER A 16 -6.30 3.51 12.78
CA SER A 16 -6.57 4.94 12.60
C SER A 16 -7.12 5.63 13.86
N SER A 17 -6.71 5.14 15.05
CA SER A 17 -7.34 5.51 16.33
C SER A 17 -7.12 6.97 16.72
N ARG A 18 -6.12 7.62 16.11
CA ARG A 18 -5.84 9.06 16.24
C ARG A 18 -6.49 9.90 15.14
N PHE A 19 -6.97 9.27 14.06
CA PHE A 19 -7.55 9.93 12.88
C PHE A 19 -9.09 9.94 12.89
N GLY A 20 -9.72 9.23 13.84
CA GLY A 20 -11.17 9.25 14.09
C GLY A 20 -12.05 8.61 13.00
N SER A 21 -11.47 8.25 11.85
CA SER A 21 -12.14 7.65 10.69
C SER A 21 -11.16 6.70 9.96
N ASP A 22 -11.67 5.92 9.00
CA ASP A 22 -10.80 5.13 8.14
C ASP A 22 -9.93 6.05 7.27
N LYS A 23 -8.65 6.17 7.66
CA LYS A 23 -7.67 7.07 7.06
C LYS A 23 -7.44 6.78 5.57
N ALA A 24 -7.61 5.54 5.13
CA ALA A 24 -7.51 5.18 3.71
C ALA A 24 -8.60 5.85 2.87
N GLN A 25 -9.78 6.05 3.48
CA GLN A 25 -10.95 6.66 2.85
C GLN A 25 -11.04 8.17 3.10
N ALA A 26 -10.19 8.72 3.97
CA ALA A 26 -10.13 10.15 4.22
C ALA A 26 -9.85 10.91 2.91
N LEU A 27 -10.56 12.01 2.71
CA LEU A 27 -10.47 12.81 1.50
C LEU A 27 -9.51 13.99 1.70
N LEU A 28 -8.61 14.18 0.74
CA LEU A 28 -7.82 15.39 0.55
C LEU A 28 -8.18 15.97 -0.82
N ALA A 29 -8.67 17.22 -0.84
CA ALA A 29 -9.12 17.89 -2.05
C ALA A 29 -10.12 17.04 -2.90
N GLY A 30 -11.05 16.34 -2.23
CA GLY A 30 -12.08 15.53 -2.89
C GLY A 30 -11.63 14.16 -3.41
N ARG A 31 -10.37 13.76 -3.17
CA ARG A 31 -9.82 12.45 -3.56
C ARG A 31 -9.31 11.70 -2.31
N ARG A 32 -9.42 10.37 -2.29
CA ARG A 32 -8.95 9.56 -1.15
C ARG A 32 -7.44 9.69 -0.99
N LEU A 33 -6.94 9.69 0.25
CA LEU A 33 -5.51 9.69 0.54
C LEU A 33 -4.77 8.52 -0.15
N ALA A 34 -5.39 7.34 -0.17
CA ALA A 34 -4.83 6.18 -0.86
C ALA A 34 -4.65 6.42 -2.39
N ASP A 35 -5.60 7.11 -3.02
CA ASP A 35 -5.52 7.41 -4.46
C ASP A 35 -4.41 8.42 -4.76
N HIS A 36 -4.20 9.40 -3.87
CA HIS A 36 -3.05 10.32 -3.97
C HIS A 36 -1.72 9.58 -3.86
N ALA A 37 -1.61 8.67 -2.89
CA ALA A 37 -0.41 7.86 -2.69
C ALA A 37 -0.15 6.91 -3.88
N CYS A 38 -1.19 6.30 -4.46
CA CYS A 38 -1.05 5.50 -5.69
C CYS A 38 -0.57 6.35 -6.86
N ALA A 39 -1.11 7.56 -7.03
CA ALA A 39 -0.66 8.49 -8.08
C ALA A 39 0.82 8.91 -7.89
N LEU A 40 1.27 9.09 -6.65
CA LEU A 40 2.66 9.38 -6.32
C LEU A 40 3.60 8.22 -6.67
N LEU A 41 3.17 6.97 -6.45
CA LEU A 41 3.97 5.78 -6.79
C LEU A 41 4.06 5.52 -8.29
N GLY A 42 2.99 5.79 -9.05
CA GLY A 42 2.84 5.37 -10.45
C GLY A 42 4.05 5.59 -11.36
N PRO A 43 4.75 6.74 -11.33
CA PRO A 43 5.93 6.97 -12.16
C PRO A 43 7.16 6.11 -11.83
N HIS A 44 7.18 5.40 -10.71
CA HIS A 44 8.35 4.70 -10.16
C HIS A 44 8.22 3.17 -10.14
N VAL A 45 7.03 2.65 -10.47
CA VAL A 45 6.68 1.24 -10.31
C VAL A 45 5.92 0.76 -11.54
N ASP A 46 5.88 -0.55 -11.75
CA ASP A 46 5.10 -1.10 -12.84
C ASP A 46 3.59 -1.07 -12.56
N ASP A 47 3.22 -1.37 -11.31
CA ASP A 47 1.84 -1.45 -10.84
C ASP A 47 1.76 -0.88 -9.42
N ALA A 48 0.69 -0.16 -9.10
CA ALA A 48 0.47 0.46 -7.79
C ALA A 48 -0.84 -0.03 -7.17
N VAL A 49 -0.76 -0.60 -5.97
CA VAL A 49 -1.91 -1.20 -5.26
C VAL A 49 -1.95 -0.77 -3.80
N VAL A 50 -3.10 -1.00 -3.15
CA VAL A 50 -3.31 -0.68 -1.74
C VAL A 50 -3.31 -1.97 -0.91
N ALA A 51 -2.57 -1.98 0.20
CA ALA A 51 -2.58 -3.03 1.21
C ALA A 51 -3.28 -2.56 2.50
N GLY A 52 -4.08 -3.43 3.10
CA GLY A 52 -4.78 -3.16 4.36
C GLY A 52 -6.21 -3.70 4.38
N ARG A 53 -7.03 -3.16 5.30
CA ARG A 53 -8.38 -3.67 5.59
C ARG A 53 -9.32 -3.63 4.38
N ASP A 54 -9.24 -2.58 3.57
CA ASP A 54 -10.06 -2.44 2.35
C ASP A 54 -9.21 -2.51 1.08
N GLY A 55 -7.93 -2.88 1.22
CA GLY A 55 -6.98 -3.03 0.12
C GLY A 55 -7.07 -4.38 -0.58
N LEU A 56 -6.44 -4.47 -1.75
CA LEU A 56 -6.28 -5.72 -2.51
C LEU A 56 -5.45 -6.74 -1.72
N ILE A 57 -4.44 -6.25 -1.01
CA ILE A 57 -3.48 -7.08 -0.28
C ILE A 57 -3.83 -7.10 1.21
N ARG A 58 -3.96 -8.32 1.76
CA ARG A 58 -4.19 -8.57 3.18
C ARG A 58 -2.86 -8.66 3.93
N ASP A 59 -2.86 -8.29 5.20
CA ASP A 59 -1.73 -8.51 6.10
C ASP A 59 -1.44 -10.03 6.25
N LEU A 60 -0.17 -10.39 6.42
CA LEU A 60 0.25 -11.76 6.73
C LEU A 60 1.08 -11.82 8.03
N PRO A 61 0.97 -12.92 8.81
CA PRO A 61 0.07 -14.07 8.64
C PRO A 61 -1.40 -13.81 9.03
N GLY A 62 -1.73 -12.62 9.50
CA GLY A 62 -3.09 -12.25 9.91
C GLY A 62 -3.25 -10.74 10.01
N PRO A 63 -4.49 -10.26 10.28
CA PRO A 63 -4.79 -8.84 10.36
C PRO A 63 -4.15 -8.15 11.58
N ASP A 64 -4.10 -6.82 11.55
CA ASP A 64 -3.75 -5.95 12.69
C ASP A 64 -2.30 -6.09 13.19
N LEU A 65 -1.39 -6.59 12.35
CA LEU A 65 0.03 -6.76 12.65
C LEU A 65 0.87 -5.49 12.38
N GLY A 66 0.20 -4.39 12.03
CA GLY A 66 0.85 -3.12 11.70
C GLY A 66 1.58 -3.16 10.35
N PRO A 67 2.48 -2.19 10.09
CA PRO A 67 3.13 -2.03 8.78
C PRO A 67 3.87 -3.28 8.30
N LEU A 68 4.49 -4.05 9.20
CA LEU A 68 5.21 -5.27 8.83
C LEU A 68 4.28 -6.37 8.32
N GLY A 69 3.04 -6.48 8.83
CA GLY A 69 2.05 -7.41 8.30
C GLY A 69 1.65 -7.09 6.87
N GLY A 70 1.43 -5.80 6.58
CA GLY A 70 1.15 -5.32 5.23
C GLY A 70 2.31 -5.54 4.27
N ILE A 71 3.55 -5.28 4.71
CA ILE A 71 4.77 -5.55 3.93
C ILE A 71 4.93 -7.04 3.64
N ALA A 72 4.67 -7.92 4.62
CA ALA A 72 4.72 -9.37 4.41
C ALA A 72 3.69 -9.83 3.37
N GLY A 73 2.45 -9.33 3.46
CA GLY A 73 1.41 -9.55 2.45
C GLY A 73 1.81 -9.06 1.07
N ALA A 74 2.43 -7.87 0.99
CA ALA A 74 2.92 -7.29 -0.25
C ALA A 74 4.01 -8.14 -0.91
N LEU A 75 5.01 -8.57 -0.14
CA LEU A 75 6.09 -9.42 -0.63
C LEU A 75 5.55 -10.77 -1.13
N HIS A 76 4.62 -11.39 -0.40
CA HIS A 76 4.00 -12.64 -0.82
C HIS A 76 3.19 -12.48 -2.12
N HIS A 77 2.39 -11.41 -2.22
CA HIS A 77 1.62 -11.11 -3.43
C HIS A 77 2.52 -10.82 -4.64
N ALA A 78 3.55 -9.99 -4.44
CA ALA A 78 4.54 -9.64 -5.45
C ALA A 78 5.27 -10.87 -5.99
N ALA A 79 5.70 -11.77 -5.11
CA ALA A 79 6.37 -13.01 -5.49
C ALA A 79 5.47 -13.92 -6.34
N GLY A 80 4.18 -14.02 -6.01
CA GLY A 80 3.20 -14.81 -6.78
C GLY A 80 2.93 -14.30 -8.19
N LEU A 81 3.26 -13.03 -8.48
CA LEU A 81 3.08 -12.37 -9.78
C LEU A 81 4.40 -12.11 -10.52
N GLY A 82 5.53 -12.56 -9.98
CA GLY A 82 6.84 -12.45 -10.64
C GLY A 82 7.50 -11.07 -10.51
N TYR A 83 7.06 -10.22 -9.59
CA TYR A 83 7.81 -9.00 -9.25
C TYR A 83 9.08 -9.36 -8.48
N THR A 84 10.14 -8.59 -8.70
CA THR A 84 11.44 -8.79 -8.05
C THR A 84 11.66 -7.85 -6.87
N SER A 85 10.81 -6.83 -6.70
CA SER A 85 10.94 -5.82 -5.66
C SER A 85 9.58 -5.24 -5.28
N VAL A 86 9.49 -4.72 -4.06
CA VAL A 86 8.33 -4.00 -3.54
C VAL A 86 8.80 -2.64 -3.04
N LEU A 87 8.13 -1.58 -3.47
CA LEU A 87 8.29 -0.22 -2.95
C LEU A 87 7.04 0.11 -2.13
N THR A 88 7.21 0.48 -0.86
CA THR A 88 6.08 0.80 0.02
C THR A 88 6.10 2.23 0.51
N ILE A 89 4.93 2.86 0.57
CA ILE A 89 4.71 4.15 1.24
C ILE A 89 3.48 4.07 2.14
N ALA A 90 3.36 4.97 3.11
CA ALA A 90 2.11 5.14 3.85
C ALA A 90 1.08 5.90 3.01
N CYS A 91 -0.22 5.68 3.27
CA CYS A 91 -1.30 6.38 2.55
C CYS A 91 -1.38 7.89 2.84
N ASP A 92 -0.80 8.37 3.93
CA ASP A 92 -0.89 9.76 4.39
C ASP A 92 0.36 10.59 4.18
N VAL A 93 1.12 10.26 3.13
CA VAL A 93 2.22 11.09 2.67
C VAL A 93 1.77 11.79 1.39
N PRO A 94 0.85 12.79 1.46
CA PRO A 94 0.48 13.53 0.27
C PRO A 94 1.69 14.35 -0.22
N ALA A 95 1.79 14.49 -1.54
CA ALA A 95 2.75 15.38 -2.19
C ALA A 95 2.39 16.87 -2.00
#